data_AF-A0A950B0S6-F1
#
_entry.id   AF-A0A950B0S6-F1
#
_cell.length_a   1.000
_cell.length_b   1.000
_cell.length_c   1.000
_cell.angle_alpha   90.00
_cell.angle_beta   90.00
_cell.angle_gamma   90.00
#
_symmetry.space_group_name_H-M   'P 1'
#
loop_
_entity.id
_entity.type
_entity.pdbx_description
1 polymer ?
#
loop_
_entity_poly.entity_id
_entity_poly.type
_entity_poly.pdbx_seq_one_letter_code
_entity_poly.pdbx_strand_id
1 'polypeptide(L)'
;MKPNHLPRLLAVALLPLVLAGCKIEDIPGLGPDPRAVAREAEAKAVGGACRHAMRGLEDCYTLNPKSPKSLVFAGWKDMDEYMRANKIEGVPSVLGQNAPEKRGSTEADSGRNRS
;
A
#
# COMPACT_ATOMS: atom_id res chain seq x y z
N MET A 1 56.95 -18.42 -12.85
CA MET A 1 55.49 -18.44 -13.09
C MET A 1 55.26 -18.15 -14.57
N LYS A 2 54.55 -19.02 -15.30
CA LYS A 2 54.44 -18.96 -16.77
C LYS A 2 53.58 -17.76 -17.22
N PRO A 3 53.93 -17.05 -18.31
CA PRO A 3 53.24 -15.85 -18.79
C PRO A 3 51.76 -16.07 -19.19
N ASN A 4 51.29 -17.32 -19.24
CA ASN A 4 49.93 -17.68 -19.66
C ASN A 4 48.90 -17.70 -18.50
N HIS A 5 49.30 -17.40 -17.27
CA HIS A 5 48.38 -17.36 -16.11
C HIS A 5 47.74 -15.98 -15.92
N LEU A 6 48.42 -14.90 -16.33
CA LEU A 6 47.91 -13.53 -16.22
C LEU A 6 46.60 -13.28 -16.99
N PRO A 7 46.44 -13.69 -18.26
CA PRO A 7 45.17 -13.52 -18.98
C PRO A 7 44.05 -14.40 -18.40
N ARG A 8 44.39 -15.57 -17.83
CA ARG A 8 43.43 -16.46 -17.15
C ARG A 8 42.93 -15.85 -15.83
N LEU A 9 43.82 -15.23 -15.06
CA LEU A 9 43.44 -14.55 -13.81
C LEU A 9 42.57 -13.32 -14.09
N LEU A 10 42.87 -12.55 -15.14
CA LEU A 10 42.02 -11.46 -15.60
C LEU A 10 40.63 -11.93 -16.03
N ALA A 11 40.54 -13.02 -16.80
CA ALA A 11 39.25 -13.59 -17.23
C ALA A 11 38.40 -14.09 -16.04
N VAL A 12 39.03 -14.73 -15.04
CA VAL A 12 38.34 -15.20 -13.84
C VAL A 12 37.85 -14.04 -12.96
N ALA A 13 38.61 -12.94 -12.89
CA ALA A 13 38.22 -11.75 -12.15
C ALA A 13 37.11 -10.93 -12.82
N LEU A 14 37.04 -10.93 -14.16
CA LEU A 14 36.00 -10.22 -14.92
C LEU A 14 34.64 -10.94 -14.90
N LEU A 15 34.62 -12.26 -14.81
CA LEU A 15 33.41 -13.08 -14.86
C LEU A 15 32.35 -12.71 -13.79
N PRO A 16 32.69 -12.55 -12.50
CA PRO A 16 31.71 -12.11 -11.50
C PRO A 16 31.27 -10.65 -11.69
N LEU A 17 32.11 -9.79 -12.28
CA LEU A 17 31.77 -8.39 -12.58
C LEU A 17 30.69 -8.30 -13.66
N VAL A 18 30.71 -9.23 -14.65
CA VAL A 18 29.67 -9.34 -15.68
C VAL A 18 28.39 -9.96 -15.11
N LEU A 19 28.49 -10.89 -14.16
CA LEU A 19 27.33 -11.51 -13.51
C LEU A 19 26.61 -10.60 -12.50
N ALA A 20 27.29 -9.61 -11.92
CA ALA A 20 26.68 -8.65 -10.99
C ALA A 20 25.66 -7.69 -11.67
N GLY A 21 25.59 -7.69 -13.00
CA GLY A 21 24.61 -6.89 -13.76
C GLY A 21 23.23 -7.52 -13.92
N CYS A 22 23.08 -8.83 -13.67
CA CYS A 22 21.78 -9.49 -13.73
C CYS A 22 21.08 -9.34 -12.37
N LYS A 23 20.07 -8.48 -12.29
CA LYS A 23 19.20 -8.45 -11.13
C LYS A 23 18.51 -9.81 -11.01
N ILE A 24 18.60 -10.43 -9.83
CA ILE A 24 17.99 -11.74 -9.56
C ILE A 24 16.46 -11.65 -9.76
N GLU A 25 15.90 -10.45 -9.55
CA GLU A 25 14.49 -10.14 -9.81
C GLU A 25 14.05 -10.31 -11.27
N ASP A 26 14.97 -10.16 -12.25
CA ASP A 26 14.67 -10.23 -13.68
C ASP A 26 14.78 -11.66 -14.25
N ILE A 27 15.25 -12.63 -13.45
CA ILE A 27 15.40 -14.03 -13.86
C ILE A 27 14.07 -14.77 -13.62
N PRO A 28 13.38 -15.26 -14.68
CA PRO A 28 12.14 -15.99 -14.52
C PRO A 28 12.31 -17.21 -13.61
N GLY A 29 11.59 -17.24 -12.48
CA GLY A 29 11.61 -18.35 -11.52
C GLY A 29 12.60 -18.22 -10.35
N LEU A 30 13.43 -17.16 -10.30
CA LEU A 30 14.34 -16.88 -9.17
C LEU A 30 13.90 -15.71 -8.29
N GLY A 31 12.81 -15.03 -8.66
CA GLY A 31 12.22 -13.93 -7.90
C GLY A 31 11.48 -14.39 -6.63
N PRO A 32 11.03 -13.44 -5.79
CA PRO A 32 10.22 -13.74 -4.61
C PRO A 32 8.97 -14.52 -4.99
N ASP A 33 8.52 -15.40 -4.07
CA ASP A 33 7.37 -16.26 -4.29
C ASP A 33 6.17 -15.44 -4.82
N PRO A 34 5.56 -15.81 -5.97
CA PRO A 34 4.48 -15.02 -6.57
C PRO A 34 3.30 -14.79 -5.63
N ARG A 35 3.03 -15.72 -4.69
CA ARG A 35 1.95 -15.55 -3.71
C ARG A 35 2.33 -14.55 -2.64
N ALA A 36 3.60 -14.51 -2.22
CA ALA A 36 4.10 -13.47 -1.33
C ALA A 36 3.94 -12.08 -1.97
N VAL A 37 4.39 -11.91 -3.22
CA VAL A 37 4.24 -10.64 -3.96
C VAL A 37 2.78 -10.23 -4.08
N ALA A 38 1.90 -11.16 -4.43
CA ALA A 38 0.46 -10.90 -4.49
C ALA A 38 -0.09 -10.46 -3.12
N ARG A 39 0.29 -11.15 -2.03
CA ARG A 39 -0.14 -10.81 -0.66
C ARG A 39 0.30 -9.41 -0.24
N GLU A 40 1.50 -9.00 -0.63
CA GLU A 40 2.01 -7.66 -0.35
C GLU A 40 1.26 -6.58 -1.14
N ALA A 41 1.01 -6.84 -2.43
CA ALA A 41 0.27 -5.96 -3.30
C ALA A 41 -1.18 -5.76 -2.80
N GLU A 42 -1.86 -6.86 -2.44
CA GLU A 42 -3.20 -6.84 -1.85
C GLU A 42 -3.25 -6.02 -0.55
N ALA A 43 -2.26 -6.19 0.33
CA ALA A 43 -2.21 -5.44 1.58
C ALA A 43 -2.10 -3.92 1.37
N LYS A 44 -1.25 -3.49 0.43
CA LYS A 44 -1.12 -2.08 0.06
C LYS A 44 -2.40 -1.55 -0.59
N ALA A 45 -3.02 -2.34 -1.48
CA ALA A 45 -4.29 -1.98 -2.11
C ALA A 45 -5.41 -1.76 -1.09
N VAL A 46 -5.52 -2.65 -0.10
CA VAL A 46 -6.45 -2.50 1.04
C VAL A 46 -6.20 -1.20 1.80
N GLY A 47 -4.94 -0.89 2.12
CA GLY A 47 -4.57 0.35 2.80
C GLY A 47 -4.99 1.60 2.03
N GLY A 48 -4.69 1.62 0.74
CA GLY A 48 -5.07 2.72 -0.15
C GLY A 48 -6.59 2.87 -0.25
N ALA A 49 -7.32 1.76 -0.41
CA ALA A 49 -8.78 1.77 -0.41
C ALA A 49 -9.36 2.30 0.90
N CYS A 50 -8.82 1.90 2.06
CA CYS A 50 -9.22 2.43 3.36
C CYS A 50 -9.01 3.94 3.46
N ARG A 51 -7.88 4.47 2.96
CA ARG A 51 -7.64 5.92 2.98
C ARG A 51 -8.63 6.66 2.09
N HIS A 52 -8.79 6.18 0.86
CA HIS A 52 -9.75 6.75 -0.09
C HIS A 52 -11.18 6.71 0.45
N ALA A 53 -11.49 5.69 1.25
CA ALA A 53 -12.76 5.54 1.95
C ALA A 53 -12.94 6.44 3.17
N MET A 54 -11.99 7.35 3.43
CA MET A 54 -11.95 8.23 4.61
C MET A 54 -11.99 7.48 5.95
N ARG A 55 -11.43 6.27 5.99
CA ARG A 55 -11.41 5.40 7.17
C ARG A 55 -10.07 5.49 7.92
N GLY A 56 -10.14 5.38 9.25
CA GLY A 56 -8.98 5.25 10.12
C GLY A 56 -8.27 3.89 9.99
N LEU A 57 -7.00 3.83 10.37
CA LEU A 57 -6.20 2.59 10.28
C LEU A 57 -6.70 1.49 11.23
N GLU A 58 -7.17 1.85 12.42
CA GLU A 58 -7.69 0.88 13.41
C GLU A 58 -8.89 0.10 12.85
N ASP A 59 -9.81 0.80 12.19
CA ASP A 59 -10.94 0.16 11.50
C ASP A 59 -10.46 -0.69 10.33
N CYS A 60 -9.46 -0.20 9.56
CA CYS A 60 -8.91 -0.94 8.43
C CYS A 60 -8.26 -2.27 8.86
N TYR A 61 -7.54 -2.27 9.99
CA TYR A 61 -6.96 -3.47 10.58
C TYR A 61 -8.02 -4.43 11.11
N THR A 62 -9.09 -3.89 11.68
CA THR A 62 -10.21 -4.70 12.20
C THR A 62 -10.95 -5.39 11.06
N LEU A 63 -11.16 -4.70 9.93
CA LEU A 63 -11.80 -5.25 8.74
C LEU A 63 -10.93 -6.25 7.96
N ASN A 64 -9.60 -6.13 8.07
CA ASN A 64 -8.65 -6.92 7.29
C ASN A 64 -7.62 -7.63 8.18
N PRO A 65 -8.04 -8.55 9.07
CA PRO A 65 -7.15 -9.18 10.06
C PRO A 65 -6.09 -10.10 9.43
N LYS A 66 -6.29 -10.53 8.19
CA LYS A 66 -5.34 -11.38 7.44
C LYS A 66 -4.28 -10.57 6.68
N SER A 67 -4.44 -9.25 6.59
CA SER A 67 -3.53 -8.39 5.87
C SER A 67 -2.39 -7.93 6.78
N PRO A 68 -1.13 -7.98 6.33
CA PRO A 68 0.00 -7.47 7.10
C PRO A 68 -0.16 -5.97 7.38
N LYS A 69 -0.31 -5.62 8.67
CA LYS A 69 -0.61 -4.25 9.12
C LYS A 69 0.38 -3.21 8.59
N SER A 70 1.66 -3.54 8.53
CA SER A 70 2.70 -2.65 8.02
C SER A 70 2.50 -2.27 6.55
N LEU A 71 2.06 -3.21 5.71
CA LEU A 71 1.84 -2.97 4.28
C LEU A 71 0.51 -2.27 4.02
N VAL A 72 -0.51 -2.55 4.84
CA VAL A 72 -1.75 -1.76 4.87
C VAL A 72 -1.44 -0.30 5.23
N PHE A 73 -0.61 -0.07 6.25
CA PHE A 73 -0.17 1.28 6.60
C PHE A 73 0.60 1.96 5.46
N ALA A 74 1.51 1.24 4.81
CA ALA A 74 2.25 1.76 3.68
C ALA A 74 1.31 2.24 2.56
N GLY A 75 0.39 1.38 2.10
CA GLY A 75 -0.58 1.75 1.07
C GLY A 75 -1.53 2.88 1.50
N TRP A 76 -1.90 2.95 2.78
CA TRP A 76 -2.71 4.06 3.31
C TRP A 76 -1.98 5.40 3.23
N LYS A 77 -0.69 5.44 3.59
CA LYS A 77 0.13 6.66 3.48
C LYS A 77 0.31 7.08 2.03
N ASP A 78 0.63 6.13 1.15
CA ASP A 78 0.88 6.40 -0.25
C ASP A 78 -0.39 7.00 -0.91
N MET A 79 -1.57 6.47 -0.57
CA MET A 79 -2.83 7.04 -1.02
C MET A 79 -3.15 8.39 -0.36
N ASP A 80 -2.78 8.62 0.91
CA ASP A 80 -2.96 9.93 1.55
C ASP A 80 -2.14 11.01 0.85
N GLU A 81 -0.86 10.71 0.60
CA GLU A 81 0.04 11.57 -0.14
C GLU A 81 -0.49 11.84 -1.54
N TYR A 82 -0.90 10.80 -2.26
CA TYR A 82 -1.50 10.92 -3.59
C TYR A 82 -2.75 11.81 -3.58
N MET A 83 -3.67 11.60 -2.64
CA MET A 83 -4.90 12.41 -2.54
C MET A 83 -4.59 13.88 -2.23
N ARG A 84 -3.62 14.16 -1.34
CA ARG A 84 -3.20 15.54 -1.02
C ARG A 84 -2.51 16.22 -2.19
N ALA A 85 -1.62 15.51 -2.87
CA ALA A 85 -0.90 16.04 -4.02
C ALA A 85 -1.84 16.36 -5.19
N ASN A 86 -2.91 15.57 -5.37
CA ASN A 86 -3.82 15.67 -6.51
C ASN A 86 -5.20 16.27 -6.17
N LYS A 87 -5.41 16.72 -4.92
CA LYS A 87 -6.69 17.28 -4.43
C LYS A 87 -7.88 16.34 -4.68
N ILE A 88 -7.66 15.04 -4.48
CA ILE A 88 -8.69 14.02 -4.65
C ILE A 88 -9.51 13.94 -3.37
N GLU A 89 -10.82 14.10 -3.49
CA GLU A 89 -11.75 13.87 -2.40
C GLU A 89 -11.96 12.37 -2.18
N GLY A 90 -12.01 11.96 -0.91
CA GLY A 90 -12.32 10.59 -0.55
C GLY A 90 -13.80 10.28 -0.74
N VAL A 91 -14.12 9.01 -0.96
CA VAL A 91 -15.50 8.53 -1.10
C VAL A 91 -15.87 7.80 0.19
N PRO A 92 -16.75 8.37 1.05
CA PRO A 92 -17.11 7.75 2.32
C PRO A 92 -17.59 6.30 2.12
N SER A 93 -17.07 5.39 2.93
CA SER A 93 -17.50 4.00 2.89
C SER A 93 -18.96 3.85 3.33
N VAL A 94 -19.77 3.22 2.48
CA VAL A 94 -21.16 2.83 2.80
C VAL A 94 -21.27 1.62 3.73
N LEU A 95 -20.17 0.86 3.89
CA LEU A 95 -20.10 -0.25 4.85
C LEU A 95 -20.16 0.31 6.28
N GLY A 96 -21.35 0.22 6.90
CA GLY A 96 -21.66 0.78 8.22
C GLY A 96 -22.91 1.68 8.27
N GLN A 97 -23.45 2.11 7.12
CA GLN A 97 -24.59 3.05 7.05
C GLN A 97 -25.98 2.47 7.41
N ASN A 98 -26.04 1.30 8.07
CA ASN A 98 -27.25 0.86 8.77
C ASN A 98 -27.37 1.46 10.18
N ALA A 99 -26.45 2.33 10.60
CA ALA A 99 -26.67 3.23 11.73
C ALA A 99 -27.33 4.53 11.22
N PRO A 100 -28.50 4.92 11.76
CA PRO A 100 -29.33 5.96 11.16
C PRO A 100 -28.61 7.30 11.17
N GLU A 101 -28.62 7.94 10.01
CA GLU A 101 -28.17 9.30 9.78
C GLU A 101 -28.86 10.25 10.77
N LYS A 102 -28.09 10.84 11.70
CA LYS A 102 -28.52 12.04 12.40
C LYS A 102 -28.60 13.16 11.37
N ARG A 103 -29.78 13.26 10.74
CA ARG A 103 -30.24 14.46 10.04
C ARG A 103 -29.91 15.67 10.92
N GLY A 104 -29.24 16.63 10.29
CA GLY A 104 -28.76 17.85 10.92
C GLY A 104 -29.83 18.51 11.76
N SER A 105 -29.46 18.83 13.00
CA SER A 105 -30.14 19.81 13.81
C SER A 105 -29.85 21.20 13.21
N THR A 106 -30.73 21.66 12.34
CA THR A 106 -30.89 23.10 12.10
C THR A 106 -32.39 23.41 12.00
N GLU A 107 -32.83 24.30 12.89
CA GLU A 107 -34.07 25.10 12.86
C GLU A 107 -35.43 24.42 13.06
N ALA A 108 -35.95 24.54 14.29
CA ALA A 108 -37.29 25.09 14.56
C ALA A 108 -37.40 25.51 16.04
N ASP A 109 -36.60 26.49 16.46
CA ASP A 109 -36.96 27.36 17.58
C ASP A 109 -37.90 28.45 17.04
N SER A 110 -39.21 28.16 17.03
CA SER A 110 -40.25 29.17 16.82
C SER A 110 -41.60 28.57 17.22
N GLY A 111 -41.86 28.47 18.52
CA GLY A 111 -43.15 27.94 18.97
C GLY A 111 -43.36 27.84 20.48
N ARG A 112 -42.70 28.68 21.30
CA ARG A 112 -43.05 28.80 22.71
C ARG A 112 -43.50 30.21 23.01
N ASN A 113 -44.72 30.54 22.60
CA ASN A 113 -45.52 31.55 23.30
C ASN A 113 -47.01 31.34 23.02
N ARG A 114 -47.69 30.75 24.00
CA ARG A 114 -49.12 30.93 24.23
C ARG A 114 -49.38 30.66 25.71
N SER A 115 -49.20 31.72 26.51
CA SER A 115 -49.92 31.92 27.77
C SER A 115 -51.27 32.55 27.45
#